data_AF-A0A3B9ZBL2-F1
#
_entry.id   AF-A0A3B9ZBL2-F1
#
_cell.length_a   1.000
_cell.length_b   1.000
_cell.length_c   1.000
_cell.angle_alpha   90.00
_cell.angle_beta   90.00
_cell.angle_gamma   90.00
#
_symmetry.space_group_name_H-M   'P 1'
#
loop_
_entity.id
_entity.type
_entity.pdbx_description
1 polymer ?
#
loop_
_entity_poly.entity_id
_entity_poly.type
_entity_poly.pdbx_seq_one_letter_code
_entity_poly.pdbx_strand_id
1 'polypeptide(L)'
;MQSLKDTKAAAIAAAQKEKQIQENKEDYCLILPIEERNDINILRGVVKKIAKPRSILMAIWQAYYAPIAKKKFPQILGKTDVCGIYKITNQETGECYIGQAVDVRRRWMDHCKMMLQIDAPKNNQLYAAAAEYGLEAFSFELLLECEPNQLNEKEKYFIELYNSDALGYNISK
;
A
#
# COMPACT_ATOMS: atom_id res chain seq x y z
N MET A 1 -21.58 -27.92 -0.56
CA MET A 1 -22.57 -26.86 -0.80
C MET A 1 -22.44 -25.69 0.17
N GLN A 2 -22.14 -25.91 1.45
CA GLN A 2 -21.90 -24.83 2.42
C GLN A 2 -20.66 -23.98 2.05
N SER A 3 -19.52 -24.63 1.74
CA SER A 3 -18.28 -23.91 1.36
C SER A 3 -18.42 -22.98 0.15
N LEU A 4 -19.16 -23.38 -0.89
CA LEU A 4 -19.43 -22.54 -2.07
C LEU A 4 -20.29 -21.30 -1.75
N LYS A 5 -21.22 -21.41 -0.80
CA LYS A 5 -22.01 -20.26 -0.34
C LYS A 5 -21.15 -19.29 0.47
N ASP A 6 -20.28 -19.81 1.32
CA ASP A 6 -19.37 -19.01 2.13
C ASP A 6 -18.32 -18.29 1.26
N THR A 7 -17.76 -18.96 0.25
CA THR A 7 -16.86 -18.35 -0.74
C THR A 7 -17.55 -17.23 -1.54
N LYS A 8 -18.79 -17.44 -1.97
CA LYS A 8 -19.55 -16.42 -2.70
C LYS A 8 -19.86 -15.21 -1.83
N ALA A 9 -20.22 -15.41 -0.56
CA ALA A 9 -20.46 -14.32 0.37
C ALA A 9 -19.17 -13.52 0.66
N ALA A 10 -18.04 -14.19 0.86
CA ALA A 10 -16.74 -13.54 1.03
C ALA A 10 -16.33 -12.71 -0.19
N ALA A 11 -16.54 -13.23 -1.40
CA ALA A 11 -16.26 -12.50 -2.64
C ALA A 11 -17.14 -11.24 -2.79
N ILE A 12 -18.43 -11.33 -2.42
CA ILE A 12 -19.33 -10.16 -2.44
C ILE A 12 -18.88 -9.12 -1.40
N ALA A 13 -18.53 -9.55 -0.19
CA ALA A 13 -18.06 -8.65 0.87
C ALA A 13 -16.75 -7.95 0.47
N ALA A 14 -15.80 -8.67 -0.15
CA ALA A 14 -14.56 -8.11 -0.67
C ALA A 14 -14.85 -7.07 -1.77
N ALA A 15 -15.71 -7.38 -2.73
CA ALA A 15 -16.09 -6.44 -3.80
C ALA A 15 -16.81 -5.19 -3.26
N GLN A 16 -17.68 -5.35 -2.26
CA GLN A 16 -18.33 -4.22 -1.58
C GLN A 16 -17.31 -3.35 -0.86
N LYS A 17 -16.32 -3.96 -0.20
CA LYS A 17 -15.25 -3.25 0.50
C LYS A 17 -14.36 -2.47 -0.47
N GLU A 18 -13.99 -3.06 -1.60
CA GLU A 18 -13.23 -2.40 -2.66
C GLU A 18 -13.98 -1.19 -3.21
N LYS A 19 -15.28 -1.34 -3.47
CA LYS A 19 -16.14 -0.22 -3.90
C LYS A 19 -16.19 0.88 -2.84
N GLN A 20 -16.32 0.52 -1.56
CA GLN A 20 -16.28 1.49 -0.46
C GLN A 20 -14.97 2.26 -0.43
N ILE A 21 -13.82 1.59 -0.59
CA ILE A 21 -12.50 2.23 -0.61
C ILE A 21 -12.38 3.17 -1.81
N GLN A 22 -12.88 2.76 -2.98
CA GLN A 22 -12.85 3.57 -4.19
C GLN A 22 -13.72 4.84 -4.07
N GLU A 23 -14.87 4.75 -3.40
CA GLU A 23 -15.75 5.90 -3.13
C GLU A 23 -15.20 6.81 -2.02
N ASN A 24 -14.37 6.28 -1.11
CA ASN A 24 -13.83 6.99 0.05
C ASN A 24 -12.30 7.02 0.05
N LYS A 25 -11.67 7.31 -1.10
CA LYS A 25 -10.20 7.29 -1.24
C LYS A 25 -9.47 8.08 -0.16
N GLU A 26 -10.05 9.19 0.31
CA GLU A 26 -9.46 10.05 1.35
C GLU A 26 -9.22 9.31 2.67
N ASP A 27 -9.97 8.25 2.97
CA ASP A 27 -9.86 7.47 4.20
C ASP A 27 -8.76 6.41 4.12
N TYR A 28 -8.38 5.98 2.92
CA TYR A 28 -7.46 4.85 2.72
C TYR A 28 -6.18 5.22 1.95
N CYS A 29 -6.15 6.35 1.26
CA CYS A 29 -4.99 6.86 0.51
C CYS A 29 -4.31 8.03 1.23
N LEU A 30 -3.03 8.26 0.88
CA LEU A 30 -2.28 9.43 1.34
C LEU A 30 -2.52 10.61 0.39
N ILE A 31 -3.67 11.27 0.49
CA ILE A 31 -4.06 12.37 -0.38
C ILE A 31 -3.34 13.66 0.01
N LEU A 32 -2.61 14.25 -0.94
CA LEU A 32 -2.00 15.59 -0.83
C LEU A 32 -2.83 16.66 -1.54
N PRO A 33 -2.82 17.92 -1.07
CA PRO A 33 -3.32 19.08 -1.81
C PRO A 33 -2.59 19.26 -3.16
N ILE A 34 -3.26 19.90 -4.12
CA ILE A 34 -2.71 20.14 -5.47
C ILE A 34 -1.39 20.92 -5.43
N GLU A 35 -1.27 21.94 -4.57
CA GLU A 35 -0.04 22.74 -4.47
C GLU A 35 1.15 21.91 -4.00
N GLU A 36 0.94 21.04 -3.01
CA GLU A 36 1.99 20.14 -2.51
C GLU A 36 2.40 19.11 -3.57
N ARG A 37 1.46 18.65 -4.41
CA ARG A 37 1.80 17.79 -5.56
C ARG A 37 2.63 18.55 -6.60
N ASN A 38 2.33 19.82 -6.85
CA ASN A 38 3.12 20.67 -7.75
C ASN A 38 4.56 20.83 -7.25
N ASP A 39 4.75 21.08 -5.95
CA ASP A 39 6.08 21.12 -5.32
C ASP A 39 6.84 19.81 -5.54
N ILE A 40 6.20 18.67 -5.26
CA ILE A 40 6.79 17.35 -5.43
C ILE A 40 7.21 17.10 -6.88
N ASN A 41 6.40 17.53 -7.86
CA ASN A 41 6.73 17.40 -9.28
C ASN A 41 8.00 18.20 -9.64
N ILE A 42 8.14 19.42 -9.12
CA ILE A 42 9.36 20.23 -9.30
C ILE A 42 10.56 19.50 -8.68
N LEU A 43 10.44 19.02 -7.44
CA LEU A 43 11.50 18.31 -6.73
C LEU A 43 11.90 17.01 -7.44
N ARG A 44 10.95 16.25 -7.98
CA ARG A 44 11.21 15.07 -8.83
C ARG A 44 11.97 15.44 -10.11
N GLY A 45 11.74 16.63 -10.67
CA GLY A 45 12.54 17.17 -11.76
C GLY A 45 14.00 17.42 -11.36
N VAL A 46 14.24 17.88 -10.13
CA VAL A 46 15.59 18.09 -9.57
C VAL A 46 16.29 16.75 -9.28
N VAL A 47 15.57 15.75 -8.76
CA VAL A 47 16.10 14.40 -8.47
C VAL A 47 16.85 13.81 -9.68
N LYS A 48 16.35 14.05 -10.90
CA LYS A 48 16.96 13.56 -12.15
C LYS A 48 18.27 14.25 -12.55
N LYS A 49 18.63 15.36 -11.89
CA LYS A 49 19.73 16.26 -12.29
C LYS A 49 20.86 16.35 -11.25
N ILE A 50 20.77 15.61 -10.15
CA ILE A 50 21.72 15.74 -9.03
C ILE A 50 22.43 14.42 -8.72
N ALA A 51 23.65 14.51 -8.18
CA ALA A 51 24.46 13.36 -7.82
C ALA A 51 23.93 12.59 -6.58
N LYS A 52 23.15 13.25 -5.71
CA LYS A 52 22.63 12.68 -4.46
C LYS A 52 21.09 12.76 -4.41
N PRO A 53 20.37 12.06 -5.30
CA PRO A 53 18.90 12.14 -5.41
C PRO A 53 18.17 11.80 -4.11
N ARG A 54 18.76 10.90 -3.32
CA ARG A 54 18.21 10.44 -2.04
C ARG A 54 17.86 11.59 -1.07
N SER A 55 18.65 12.65 -0.99
CA SER A 55 18.38 13.73 -0.03
C SER A 55 17.07 14.46 -0.33
N ILE A 56 16.77 14.68 -1.62
CA ILE A 56 15.52 15.29 -2.06
C ILE A 56 14.34 14.33 -1.86
N LEU A 57 14.51 13.05 -2.17
CA LEU A 57 13.46 12.05 -1.91
C LEU A 57 13.13 11.94 -0.42
N MET A 58 14.14 11.98 0.44
CA MET A 58 13.95 12.01 1.89
C MET A 58 13.24 13.29 2.36
N ALA A 59 13.54 14.44 1.75
CA ALA A 59 12.83 15.68 2.03
C ALA A 59 11.36 15.59 1.63
N ILE A 60 11.05 15.05 0.44
CA ILE A 60 9.68 14.79 -0.01
C ILE A 60 8.94 13.90 1.01
N TRP A 61 9.57 12.80 1.41
CA TRP A 61 8.98 11.91 2.42
C TRP A 61 8.72 12.63 3.75
N GLN A 62 9.72 13.32 4.30
CA GLN A 62 9.63 13.91 5.64
C GLN A 62 8.67 15.09 5.72
N ALA A 63 8.64 15.94 4.69
CA ALA A 63 7.83 17.15 4.68
C ALA A 63 6.37 16.87 4.32
N TYR A 64 6.10 16.01 3.33
CA TYR A 64 4.77 15.87 2.74
C TYR A 64 4.04 14.60 3.22
N TYR A 65 4.62 13.42 2.99
CA TYR A 65 3.88 12.16 3.23
C TYR A 65 3.97 11.65 4.67
N ALA A 66 5.12 11.78 5.34
CA ALA A 66 5.32 11.22 6.67
C ALA A 66 4.33 11.76 7.72
N PRO A 67 4.00 13.07 7.77
CA PRO A 67 3.00 13.58 8.70
C PRO A 67 1.61 12.98 8.47
N ILE A 68 1.21 12.86 7.20
CA ILE A 68 -0.10 12.31 6.81
C ILE A 68 -0.16 10.82 7.16
N ALA A 69 0.86 10.04 6.76
CA ALA A 69 0.94 8.61 7.03
C ALA A 69 0.92 8.31 8.54
N LYS A 70 1.65 9.10 9.36
CA LYS A 70 1.65 8.97 10.83
C LYS A 70 0.27 9.16 11.46
N LYS A 71 -0.56 10.04 10.89
CA LYS A 71 -1.94 10.27 11.36
C LYS A 71 -2.90 9.23 10.79
N LYS A 72 -2.79 8.93 9.50
CA LYS A 72 -3.73 8.11 8.73
C LYS A 72 -3.65 6.63 9.08
N PHE A 73 -2.45 6.06 9.19
CA PHE A 73 -2.31 4.62 9.42
C PHE A 73 -2.90 4.15 10.75
N PRO A 74 -2.72 4.83 11.90
CA PRO A 74 -3.44 4.49 13.12
C PRO A 74 -4.96 4.58 12.99
N GLN A 75 -5.48 5.52 12.19
CA GLN A 75 -6.92 5.64 11.94
C GLN A 75 -7.45 4.44 11.15
N ILE A 76 -6.73 4.00 10.12
CA ILE A 76 -7.09 2.82 9.32
C ILE A 76 -7.00 1.54 10.16
N LEU A 77 -5.94 1.42 10.98
CA LEU A 77 -5.68 0.22 11.79
C LEU A 77 -6.54 0.15 13.06
N GLY A 78 -7.08 1.28 13.53
CA GLY A 78 -7.80 1.39 14.80
C GLY A 78 -6.94 1.25 16.06
N LYS A 79 -5.67 0.89 15.94
CA LYS A 79 -4.70 0.75 17.04
C LYS A 79 -3.24 0.91 16.57
N THR A 80 -2.30 0.95 17.50
CA THR A 80 -0.87 1.22 17.24
C THR A 80 -0.04 -0.01 16.89
N ASP A 81 -0.39 -1.15 17.46
CA ASP A 81 0.39 -2.39 17.39
C ASP A 81 -0.47 -3.47 16.72
N VAL A 82 -0.29 -3.63 15.41
CA VAL A 82 -1.03 -4.60 14.60
C VAL A 82 -0.07 -5.55 13.94
N CYS A 83 -0.20 -6.83 14.27
CA CYS A 83 0.38 -7.95 13.55
C CYS A 83 -0.68 -8.54 12.63
N GLY A 84 -0.40 -8.69 11.34
CA GLY A 84 -1.42 -9.14 10.41
C GLY A 84 -1.08 -9.09 8.94
N ILE A 85 -2.11 -9.34 8.14
CA ILE A 85 -2.11 -9.30 6.69
C ILE A 85 -2.79 -8.02 6.22
N TYR A 86 -2.16 -7.34 5.29
CA TYR A 86 -2.65 -6.11 4.69
C TYR A 86 -2.65 -6.22 3.17
N LYS A 87 -3.38 -5.29 2.56
CA LYS A 87 -3.51 -5.12 1.12
C LYS A 87 -3.18 -3.68 0.75
N ILE A 88 -2.42 -3.52 -0.33
CA ILE A 88 -2.14 -2.22 -0.95
C ILE A 88 -2.66 -2.27 -2.37
N THR A 89 -3.60 -1.40 -2.73
CA THR A 89 -4.30 -1.48 -4.03
C THR A 89 -4.06 -0.21 -4.83
N ASN A 90 -3.62 -0.36 -6.08
CA ASN A 90 -3.62 0.74 -7.03
C ASN A 90 -5.07 1.05 -7.41
N GLN A 91 -5.54 2.22 -7.01
CA GLN A 91 -6.94 2.62 -7.20
C GLN A 91 -7.27 3.02 -8.64
N GLU A 92 -6.26 3.11 -9.52
CA GLU A 92 -6.45 3.41 -10.94
C GLU A 92 -6.55 2.13 -11.78
N THR A 93 -5.80 1.08 -11.42
CA THR A 93 -5.80 -0.21 -12.17
C THR A 93 -6.60 -1.32 -11.50
N GLY A 94 -6.82 -1.24 -10.19
CA GLY A 94 -7.43 -2.31 -9.37
C GLY A 94 -6.45 -3.42 -8.96
N GLU A 95 -5.23 -3.41 -9.46
CA GLU A 95 -4.19 -4.38 -9.07
C GLU A 95 -3.76 -4.17 -7.62
N CYS A 96 -3.40 -5.26 -6.93
CA CYS A 96 -3.05 -5.19 -5.51
C CYS A 96 -1.79 -5.97 -5.14
N TYR A 97 -1.24 -5.60 -3.99
CA TYR A 97 -0.19 -6.30 -3.28
C TYR A 97 -0.72 -6.77 -1.93
N ILE A 98 -0.51 -8.04 -1.62
CA ILE A 98 -0.77 -8.63 -0.31
C ILE A 98 0.56 -8.74 0.43
N GLY A 99 0.58 -8.28 1.68
CA GLY A 99 1.76 -8.39 2.52
C GLY A 99 1.42 -8.72 3.96
N GLN A 100 2.42 -9.23 4.67
CA GLN A 100 2.35 -9.48 6.11
C GLN A 100 3.32 -8.60 6.90
N ALA A 101 3.04 -8.40 8.18
CA ALA A 101 4.01 -7.83 9.13
C ALA A 101 3.62 -8.10 10.58
N VAL A 102 4.63 -8.17 11.46
CA VAL A 102 4.45 -8.12 12.92
C VAL A 102 4.09 -6.71 13.42
N ASP A 103 4.47 -5.68 12.64
CA ASP A 103 4.10 -4.28 12.84
C ASP A 103 3.69 -3.71 11.47
N VAL A 104 2.40 -3.80 11.17
CA VAL A 104 1.80 -3.36 9.90
C VAL A 104 2.01 -1.87 9.70
N ARG A 105 1.87 -1.05 10.76
CA ARG A 105 2.04 0.40 10.67
C ARG A 105 3.45 0.77 10.22
N ARG A 106 4.47 0.18 10.85
CA ARG A 106 5.87 0.39 10.44
C ARG A 106 6.10 -0.11 9.01
N ARG A 107 5.55 -1.27 8.66
CA ARG A 107 5.73 -1.85 7.32
C ARG A 107 5.13 -0.97 6.23
N TRP A 108 3.96 -0.37 6.45
CA TRP A 108 3.35 0.60 5.52
C TRP A 108 4.18 1.86 5.37
N MET A 109 4.77 2.38 6.46
CA MET A 109 5.69 3.51 6.38
C MET A 109 6.92 3.20 5.51
N ASP A 110 7.45 1.99 5.63
CA ASP A 110 8.59 1.54 4.81
C ASP A 110 8.18 1.35 3.34
N HIS A 111 6.98 0.81 3.07
CA HIS A 111 6.41 0.75 1.72
C HIS A 111 6.30 2.13 1.09
N CYS A 112 5.77 3.13 1.80
CA CYS A 112 5.63 4.49 1.28
C CYS A 112 6.99 5.09 0.88
N LYS A 113 8.04 4.88 1.68
CA LYS A 113 9.40 5.33 1.32
C LYS A 113 9.89 4.64 0.04
N MET A 114 9.73 3.31 -0.05
CA MET A 114 10.15 2.57 -1.24
C MET A 114 9.34 2.94 -2.49
N MET A 115 8.05 3.26 -2.34
CA MET A 115 7.20 3.80 -3.41
C MET A 115 7.71 5.16 -3.91
N LEU A 116 8.29 5.98 -3.04
CA LEU A 116 9.03 7.20 -3.40
C LEU A 116 10.44 6.94 -3.93
N GLN A 117 10.78 5.68 -4.23
CA GLN A 117 12.09 5.25 -4.73
C GLN A 117 13.24 5.45 -3.73
N ILE A 118 12.93 5.53 -2.44
CA ILE A 118 13.90 5.61 -1.34
C ILE A 118 14.30 4.17 -0.97
N ASP A 119 15.52 3.76 -1.30
CA ASP A 119 16.04 2.41 -1.06
C ASP A 119 15.18 1.28 -1.64
N ALA A 120 14.41 1.58 -2.70
CA ALA A 120 13.52 0.60 -3.31
C ALA A 120 14.33 -0.55 -3.91
N PRO A 121 14.00 -1.82 -3.60
CA PRO A 121 14.61 -2.96 -4.26
C PRO A 121 14.29 -2.92 -5.76
N LYS A 122 15.29 -3.29 -6.57
CA LYS A 122 15.12 -3.41 -8.02
C LYS A 122 14.10 -4.51 -8.34
N ASN A 123 13.39 -4.34 -9.45
CA ASN A 123 12.45 -5.32 -10.02
C ASN A 123 11.25 -5.67 -9.12
N ASN A 124 10.92 -4.83 -8.13
CA ASN A 124 9.69 -4.97 -7.37
C ASN A 124 8.54 -4.28 -8.09
N GLN A 125 7.50 -5.03 -8.46
CA GLN A 125 6.39 -4.54 -9.28
C GLN A 125 5.58 -3.44 -8.58
N LEU A 126 5.34 -3.56 -7.27
CA LEU A 126 4.62 -2.55 -6.49
C LEU A 126 5.32 -1.19 -6.53
N TYR A 127 6.64 -1.17 -6.33
CA TYR A 127 7.39 0.10 -6.32
C TYR A 127 7.62 0.65 -7.73
N ALA A 128 7.65 -0.20 -8.76
CA ALA A 128 7.65 0.24 -10.15
C ALA A 128 6.33 0.92 -10.51
N ALA A 129 5.19 0.31 -10.16
CA ALA A 129 3.87 0.90 -10.35
C ALA A 129 3.74 2.23 -9.58
N ALA A 130 4.23 2.31 -8.35
CA ALA A 130 4.21 3.56 -7.60
C ALA A 130 5.08 4.68 -8.18
N ALA A 131 6.15 4.34 -8.92
CA ALA A 131 6.93 5.31 -9.65
C ALA A 131 6.14 5.95 -10.81
N GLU A 132 5.23 5.18 -11.41
CA GLU A 132 4.37 5.59 -12.52
C GLU A 132 3.12 6.34 -12.06
N TYR A 133 2.36 5.75 -11.13
CA TYR A 133 1.05 6.27 -10.69
C TYR A 133 1.13 7.25 -9.52
N GLY A 134 2.26 7.31 -8.81
CA GLY A 134 2.39 8.10 -7.58
C GLY A 134 1.86 7.37 -6.35
N LEU A 135 2.26 7.81 -5.17
CA LEU A 135 1.92 7.18 -3.89
C LEU A 135 0.44 7.40 -3.53
N GLU A 136 -0.14 8.50 -3.98
CA GLU A 136 -1.52 8.93 -3.76
C GLU A 136 -2.54 8.02 -4.43
N ALA A 137 -2.12 7.29 -5.48
CA ALA A 137 -2.94 6.32 -6.18
C ALA A 137 -3.15 5.02 -5.40
N PHE A 138 -2.41 4.79 -4.31
CA PHE A 138 -2.46 3.54 -3.55
C PHE A 138 -3.24 3.69 -2.26
N SER A 139 -4.20 2.78 -2.06
CA SER A 139 -4.94 2.63 -0.81
C SER A 139 -4.29 1.58 0.09
N PHE A 140 -4.46 1.74 1.40
CA PHE A 140 -3.95 0.82 2.42
C PHE A 140 -5.12 0.24 3.22
N GLU A 141 -5.12 -1.10 3.36
CA GLU A 141 -6.19 -1.84 4.03
C GLU A 141 -5.60 -2.94 4.91
N LEU A 142 -6.12 -3.08 6.14
CA LEU A 142 -5.88 -4.26 6.97
C LEU A 142 -6.91 -5.33 6.60
N LEU A 143 -6.45 -6.51 6.18
CA LEU A 143 -7.33 -7.63 5.84
C LEU A 143 -7.61 -8.51 7.05
N LEU A 144 -6.57 -8.81 7.83
CA LEU A 144 -6.66 -9.73 8.95
C LEU A 144 -5.60 -9.39 10.00
N GLU A 145 -6.01 -9.25 11.25
CA GLU A 145 -5.10 -9.30 12.39
C GLU A 145 -4.90 -10.76 12.82
N CYS A 146 -3.65 -11.16 13.03
CA CYS A 146 -3.34 -12.54 13.41
C CYS A 146 -2.03 -12.62 14.20
N GLU A 147 -1.80 -13.77 14.83
CA GLU A 147 -0.56 -14.02 15.56
C GLU A 147 0.64 -14.18 14.60
N PRO A 148 1.87 -13.87 15.05
CA PRO A 148 3.07 -13.96 14.21
C PRO A 148 3.30 -15.33 13.58
N ASN A 149 2.93 -16.41 14.27
CA ASN A 149 3.07 -17.78 13.77
C ASN A 149 2.05 -18.14 12.68
N GLN A 150 1.03 -17.32 12.46
CA GLN A 150 0.01 -17.52 11.42
C GLN A 150 0.31 -16.73 10.13
N LEU A 151 1.20 -15.75 10.19
CA LEU A 151 1.42 -14.78 9.11
C LEU A 151 1.64 -15.48 7.75
N ASN A 152 2.60 -16.42 7.67
CA ASN A 152 2.94 -17.06 6.40
C ASN A 152 1.76 -17.84 5.77
N GLU A 153 0.97 -18.53 6.60
CA GLU A 153 -0.21 -19.28 6.12
C GLU A 153 -1.28 -18.32 5.61
N LYS A 154 -1.53 -17.23 6.35
CA LYS A 154 -2.57 -16.25 5.99
C LYS A 154 -2.17 -15.39 4.80
N GLU A 155 -0.91 -14.98 4.69
CA GLU A 155 -0.40 -14.26 3.51
C GLU A 155 -0.60 -15.10 2.25
N LYS A 156 -0.21 -16.38 2.29
CA LYS A 156 -0.41 -17.30 1.15
C LYS A 156 -1.89 -17.42 0.78
N TYR A 157 -2.77 -17.62 1.76
CA TYR A 157 -4.21 -17.68 1.52
C TYR A 157 -4.74 -16.42 0.83
N PHE A 158 -4.34 -15.23 1.29
CA PHE A 158 -4.82 -13.98 0.70
C PHE A 158 -4.21 -13.68 -0.67
N ILE A 159 -2.94 -14.05 -0.92
CA ILE A 159 -2.36 -13.98 -2.27
C ILE A 159 -3.17 -14.83 -3.24
N GLU A 160 -3.51 -16.07 -2.87
CA GLU A 160 -4.34 -16.97 -3.68
C GLU A 160 -5.77 -16.41 -3.86
N LEU A 161 -6.38 -15.89 -2.79
CA LEU A 161 -7.73 -15.34 -2.82
C LEU A 161 -7.85 -14.14 -3.78
N TYR A 162 -6.87 -13.24 -3.75
CA TYR A 162 -6.85 -12.05 -4.61
C TYR A 162 -6.11 -12.27 -5.93
N ASN A 163 -5.53 -13.46 -6.14
CA ASN A 163 -4.69 -13.79 -7.29
C ASN A 163 -3.61 -12.73 -7.55
N SER A 164 -3.04 -12.18 -6.49
CA SER A 164 -2.23 -10.95 -6.54
C SER A 164 -0.82 -11.17 -7.07
N ASP A 165 -0.44 -12.42 -7.33
CA ASP A 165 0.81 -12.81 -7.98
C ASP A 165 0.69 -12.94 -9.50
N ALA A 166 -0.51 -13.25 -9.99
CA ALA A 166 -0.79 -13.32 -11.42
C ALA A 166 -1.43 -12.02 -11.98
N LEU A 167 -2.26 -11.35 -11.17
CA LEU A 167 -3.03 -10.15 -11.54
C LEU A 167 -2.69 -8.93 -10.66
N GLY A 168 -1.61 -9.00 -9.91
CA GLY A 168 -1.22 -7.96 -8.97
C GLY A 168 0.29 -7.77 -8.92
N TYR A 169 0.79 -7.33 -7.76
CA TYR A 169 2.18 -6.95 -7.56
C TYR A 169 2.99 -7.92 -6.69
N ASN A 170 2.39 -9.04 -6.24
CA ASN A 170 3.13 -10.08 -5.56
C ASN A 170 4.02 -10.83 -6.58
N ILE A 171 5.20 -11.26 -6.14
CA ILE A 171 6.07 -12.10 -6.95
C ILE A 171 6.10 -13.47 -6.29
N SER A 172 5.43 -14.44 -6.92
CA SER A 172 5.54 -15.84 -6.53
C SER A 172 6.96 -16.34 -6.77
N LYS A 173 7.54 -16.96 -5.74
CA LYS A 173 8.83 -17.65 -5.83
C LYS A 173 8.61 -19.13 -6.10
#